data_AF-A0A5C4YCS1-F1
#
_entry.id   AF-A0A5C4YCS1-F1
#
_cell.length_a   1.000
_cell.length_b   1.000
_cell.length_c   1.000
_cell.angle_alpha   90.00
_cell.angle_beta   90.00
_cell.angle_gamma   90.00
#
_symmetry.space_group_name_H-M   'P 1'
#
loop_
_entity.id
_entity.type
_entity.pdbx_description
1 polymer ?
#
loop_
_entity_poly.entity_id
_entity_poly.type
_entity_poly.pdbx_seq_one_letter_code
_entity_poly.pdbx_strand_id
1 'polypeptide(L)'
;MEETREETPKTILSEWQEQFQDKETEIEKTLEKEKSSEELQKELEELNKLNFQEDLENQEVLKSQLEKELKLEDLPQEAKQTLEILEEKEKLDNDMRNFIELTTEYETPNEKRAFIENNLKEVRETPEINESLSILKEQDELQKEIDNTKEEMAREEKELKEQLENKEKKGLSQEEYDEKFAEMEKDHAQKLKEMEEKMEKLEQNFENSIENLLNSKSLSAILKSLYEMDKSLHLILKEKENNFDELNRQREEKLNLAMQTEKTREVVIDFIKELHQKTKGVENGISEMNKERNFYYELDKLTKNPEKMDLKETQKLQEYINYIDKETPNFKENYPKKYKQTKKIIENNIKKTMDKAKVKTANSQGMSL
;
A
#
# COMPACT_ATOMS: atom_id res chain seq x y z
N MET A 1 -50.46 34.22 -21.46
CA MET A 1 -50.82 32.79 -21.41
C MET A 1 -49.57 32.05 -21.83
N GLU A 2 -48.72 31.73 -20.86
CA GLU A 2 -47.55 30.88 -21.07
C GLU A 2 -47.91 29.49 -20.55
N GLU A 3 -47.96 28.52 -21.47
CA GLU A 3 -48.15 27.12 -21.15
C GLU A 3 -46.82 26.55 -20.63
N THR A 4 -46.76 26.28 -19.33
CA THR A 4 -45.74 25.46 -18.71
C THR A 4 -45.93 24.02 -19.16
N ARG A 5 -44.98 23.51 -19.97
CA ARG A 5 -44.89 22.07 -20.29
C ARG A 5 -44.46 21.32 -19.03
N GLU A 6 -45.36 20.50 -18.49
CA GLU A 6 -45.03 19.50 -17.48
C GLU A 6 -44.29 18.33 -18.16
N GLU A 7 -42.99 18.21 -17.89
CA GLU A 7 -42.22 17.02 -18.27
C GLU A 7 -42.59 15.86 -17.34
N THR A 8 -43.17 14.81 -17.91
CA THR A 8 -43.57 13.62 -17.13
C THR A 8 -42.34 12.77 -16.77
N PRO A 9 -42.36 12.03 -15.64
CA PRO A 9 -41.24 11.16 -15.22
C PRO A 9 -40.79 10.14 -16.27
N LYS A 10 -41.69 9.73 -17.18
CA LYS A 10 -41.37 8.85 -18.30
C LYS A 10 -40.50 9.50 -19.38
N THR A 11 -40.63 10.80 -19.56
CA THR A 11 -39.88 11.59 -20.56
C THR A 11 -38.43 11.80 -20.10
N ILE A 12 -38.23 12.05 -18.80
CA ILE A 12 -36.90 12.15 -18.19
C ILE A 12 -36.18 10.78 -18.22
N LEU A 13 -36.89 9.69 -17.92
CA LEU A 13 -36.34 8.33 -17.99
C LEU A 13 -35.87 7.94 -19.40
N SER A 14 -36.61 8.32 -20.45
CA SER A 14 -36.23 8.04 -21.84
C SER A 14 -35.02 8.86 -22.30
N GLU A 15 -34.95 10.15 -21.92
CA GLU A 15 -33.80 11.01 -22.25
C GLU A 15 -32.52 10.58 -21.52
N TRP A 16 -32.65 10.05 -20.30
CA TRP A 16 -31.53 9.47 -19.56
C TRP A 16 -31.07 8.16 -20.22
N GLN A 17 -31.97 7.24 -20.53
CA GLN A 17 -31.63 5.97 -21.21
C GLN A 17 -30.92 6.17 -22.56
N GLU A 18 -31.33 7.16 -23.35
CA GLU A 18 -30.67 7.47 -24.63
C GLU A 18 -29.27 8.07 -24.43
N GLN A 19 -29.09 8.96 -23.45
CA GLN A 19 -27.77 9.48 -23.06
C GLN A 19 -26.81 8.42 -22.49
N PHE A 20 -27.32 7.35 -21.88
CA PHE A 20 -26.50 6.27 -21.32
C PHE A 20 -26.10 5.22 -22.36
N GLN A 21 -26.95 4.91 -23.34
CA GLN A 21 -26.56 4.01 -24.45
C GLN A 21 -25.48 4.63 -25.35
N ASP A 22 -25.57 5.95 -25.60
CA ASP A 22 -24.53 6.69 -26.31
C ASP A 22 -23.21 6.69 -25.53
N LYS A 23 -23.26 6.77 -24.19
CA LYS A 23 -22.07 6.67 -23.34
C LYS A 23 -21.48 5.25 -23.26
N GLU A 24 -22.30 4.20 -23.20
CA GLU A 24 -21.80 2.81 -23.18
C GLU A 24 -21.08 2.45 -24.48
N THR A 25 -21.63 2.84 -25.64
CA THR A 25 -20.96 2.62 -26.93
C THR A 25 -19.74 3.53 -27.14
N GLU A 26 -19.69 4.70 -26.51
CA GLU A 26 -18.50 5.55 -26.47
C GLU A 26 -17.42 4.96 -25.55
N ILE A 27 -17.81 4.39 -24.39
CA ILE A 27 -16.92 3.73 -23.42
C ILE A 27 -16.30 2.46 -24.00
N GLU A 28 -17.08 1.59 -24.66
CA GLU A 28 -16.55 0.39 -25.33
C GLU A 28 -15.55 0.76 -26.43
N LYS A 29 -15.85 1.81 -27.21
CA LYS A 29 -14.93 2.33 -28.24
C LYS A 29 -13.68 2.97 -27.64
N THR A 30 -13.76 3.62 -26.49
CA THR A 30 -12.58 4.11 -25.77
C THR A 30 -11.77 2.97 -25.16
N LEU A 31 -12.41 1.92 -24.62
CA LEU A 31 -11.73 0.76 -24.04
C LEU A 31 -11.00 -0.07 -25.12
N GLU A 32 -11.59 -0.24 -26.30
CA GLU A 32 -10.93 -0.87 -27.45
C GLU A 32 -9.78 -0.02 -27.99
N LYS A 33 -9.94 1.32 -28.02
CA LYS A 33 -8.86 2.25 -28.37
C LYS A 33 -7.75 2.27 -27.33
N GLU A 34 -8.06 2.17 -26.03
CA GLU A 34 -7.09 2.12 -24.95
C GLU A 34 -6.33 0.79 -24.96
N LYS A 35 -7.01 -0.35 -25.15
CA LYS A 35 -6.34 -1.65 -25.35
C LYS A 35 -5.42 -1.64 -26.56
N SER A 36 -5.89 -1.10 -27.69
CA SER A 36 -5.05 -0.95 -28.90
C SER A 36 -3.89 0.05 -28.69
N SER A 37 -4.10 1.11 -27.91
CA SER A 37 -3.08 2.11 -27.57
C SER A 37 -2.04 1.57 -26.59
N GLU A 38 -2.42 0.72 -25.62
CA GLU A 38 -1.52 0.02 -24.71
C GLU A 38 -0.69 -1.04 -25.44
N GLU A 39 -1.30 -1.78 -26.37
CA GLU A 39 -0.59 -2.72 -27.23
C GLU A 39 0.41 -1.99 -28.13
N LEU A 40 0.00 -0.88 -28.76
CA LEU A 40 0.89 -0.02 -29.53
C LEU A 40 1.97 0.63 -28.65
N GLN A 41 1.68 1.04 -27.41
CA GLN A 41 2.68 1.57 -26.49
C GLN A 41 3.69 0.50 -26.06
N LYS A 42 3.25 -0.73 -25.79
CA LYS A 42 4.15 -1.85 -25.50
C LYS A 42 5.01 -2.19 -26.71
N GLU A 43 4.43 -2.21 -27.91
CA GLU A 43 5.16 -2.49 -29.14
C GLU A 43 6.15 -1.34 -29.46
N LEU A 44 5.78 -0.08 -29.20
CA LEU A 44 6.67 1.09 -29.33
C LEU A 44 7.76 1.11 -28.25
N GLU A 45 7.46 0.69 -27.02
CA GLU A 45 8.45 0.53 -25.95
C GLU A 45 9.41 -0.62 -26.26
N GLU A 46 8.93 -1.76 -26.75
CA GLU A 46 9.77 -2.87 -27.18
C GLU A 46 10.63 -2.49 -28.39
N LEU A 47 10.08 -1.81 -29.40
CA LEU A 47 10.84 -1.26 -30.54
C LEU A 47 11.84 -0.21 -30.10
N ASN A 48 11.48 0.71 -29.21
CA ASN A 48 12.41 1.71 -28.68
C ASN A 48 13.50 1.06 -27.84
N LYS A 49 13.20 -0.01 -27.11
CA LYS A 49 14.17 -0.75 -26.27
C LYS A 49 15.10 -1.60 -27.11
N LEU A 50 14.60 -2.24 -28.19
CA LEU A 50 15.39 -2.94 -29.20
C LEU A 50 16.27 -1.96 -29.99
N ASN A 51 15.72 -0.85 -30.48
CA ASN A 51 16.52 0.19 -31.15
C ASN A 51 17.55 0.82 -30.21
N PHE A 52 17.22 1.09 -28.94
CA PHE A 52 18.20 1.59 -27.96
C PHE A 52 19.28 0.55 -27.67
N GLN A 53 18.95 -0.74 -27.56
CA GLN A 53 19.95 -1.79 -27.35
C GLN A 53 20.83 -1.99 -28.58
N GLU A 54 20.26 -1.97 -29.78
CA GLU A 54 21.02 -2.09 -31.03
C GLU A 54 21.90 -0.86 -31.27
N ASP A 55 21.44 0.35 -30.94
CA ASP A 55 22.26 1.58 -30.97
C ASP A 55 23.35 1.59 -29.89
N LEU A 56 23.08 1.08 -28.69
CA LEU A 56 24.08 0.94 -27.61
C LEU A 56 25.14 -0.11 -27.95
N GLU A 57 24.74 -1.28 -28.46
CA GLU A 57 25.66 -2.34 -28.87
C GLU A 57 26.48 -1.91 -30.10
N ASN A 58 25.87 -1.24 -31.07
CA ASN A 58 26.60 -0.68 -32.21
C ASN A 58 27.54 0.46 -31.78
N GLN A 59 27.15 1.31 -30.81
CA GLN A 59 28.05 2.32 -30.24
C GLN A 59 29.21 1.69 -29.45
N GLU A 60 28.98 0.65 -28.64
CA GLU A 60 30.05 -0.04 -27.92
C GLU A 60 31.02 -0.74 -28.88
N VAL A 61 30.52 -1.35 -29.96
CA VAL A 61 31.37 -1.95 -31.00
C VAL A 61 32.19 -0.88 -31.73
N LEU A 62 31.59 0.26 -32.09
CA LEU A 62 32.30 1.38 -32.73
C LEU A 62 33.32 2.02 -31.78
N LYS A 63 32.96 2.21 -30.51
CA LYS A 63 33.82 2.74 -29.45
C LYS A 63 35.00 1.81 -29.19
N SER A 64 34.77 0.50 -29.12
CA SER A 64 35.82 -0.50 -28.93
C SER A 64 36.72 -0.70 -30.16
N GLN A 65 36.21 -0.42 -31.37
CA GLN A 65 37.02 -0.32 -32.60
C GLN A 65 37.86 0.97 -32.62
N LEU A 66 37.29 2.13 -32.28
CA LEU A 66 38.02 3.39 -32.15
C LEU A 66 39.10 3.34 -31.05
N GLU A 67 38.80 2.77 -29.89
CA GLU A 67 39.74 2.61 -28.77
C GLU A 67 40.91 1.67 -29.11
N LYS A 68 40.73 0.74 -30.05
CA LYS A 68 41.80 -0.12 -30.57
C LYS A 68 42.68 0.55 -31.63
N GLU A 69 42.14 1.49 -32.40
CA GLU A 69 42.86 2.20 -33.46
C GLU A 69 43.52 3.51 -32.99
N LEU A 70 42.94 4.20 -32.00
CA LEU A 70 43.51 5.39 -31.38
C LEU A 70 44.38 5.02 -30.17
N LYS A 71 45.70 5.15 -30.30
CA LYS A 71 46.57 5.22 -29.12
C LYS A 71 46.35 6.57 -28.44
N LEU A 72 45.67 6.57 -27.29
CA LEU A 72 45.42 7.76 -26.46
C LEU A 72 46.69 8.61 -26.23
N GLU A 73 47.86 7.98 -26.21
CA GLU A 73 49.16 8.62 -26.03
C GLU A 73 49.54 9.60 -27.15
N ASP A 74 49.09 9.36 -28.40
CA ASP A 74 49.48 10.10 -29.61
C ASP A 74 48.56 11.32 -29.90
N LEU A 75 47.53 11.55 -29.08
CA LEU A 75 46.62 12.69 -29.24
C LEU A 75 47.26 14.03 -28.78
N PRO A 76 46.99 15.14 -29.50
CA PRO A 76 47.33 16.50 -29.04
C PRO A 76 46.73 16.78 -27.65
N GLN A 77 47.40 17.62 -26.85
CA GLN A 77 47.00 17.91 -25.48
C GLN A 77 45.57 18.47 -25.39
N GLU A 78 45.17 19.26 -26.38
CA GLU A 78 43.84 19.83 -26.52
C GLU A 78 42.78 18.75 -26.78
N ALA A 79 43.11 17.70 -27.53
CA ALA A 79 42.21 16.58 -27.79
C ALA A 79 42.04 15.69 -26.54
N LYS A 80 43.11 15.48 -25.77
CA LYS A 80 43.05 14.77 -24.47
C LYS A 80 42.17 15.50 -23.46
N GLN A 81 42.33 16.81 -23.33
CA GLN A 81 41.48 17.64 -22.47
C GLN A 81 40.01 17.63 -22.93
N THR A 82 39.76 17.64 -24.24
CA THR A 82 38.40 17.56 -24.77
C THR A 82 37.76 16.21 -24.46
N LEU A 83 38.51 15.11 -24.56
CA LEU A 83 38.03 13.77 -24.17
C LEU A 83 37.71 13.68 -22.68
N GLU A 84 38.58 14.20 -21.81
CA GLU A 84 38.34 14.25 -20.36
C GLU A 84 37.07 15.04 -20.01
N ILE A 85 36.86 16.22 -20.64
CA ILE A 85 35.63 17.00 -20.49
C ILE A 85 34.40 16.25 -20.99
N LEU A 86 34.52 15.50 -22.10
CA LEU A 86 33.42 14.71 -22.65
C LEU A 86 33.06 13.52 -21.74
N GLU A 87 34.05 12.85 -21.16
CA GLU A 87 33.84 11.78 -20.17
C GLU A 87 33.19 12.32 -18.89
N GLU A 88 33.64 13.46 -18.38
CA GLU A 88 33.02 14.12 -17.23
C GLU A 88 31.56 14.53 -17.51
N LYS A 89 31.30 15.07 -18.71
CA LYS A 89 29.95 15.42 -19.14
C LYS A 89 29.07 14.19 -19.28
N GLU A 90 29.55 13.12 -19.91
CA GLU A 90 28.81 11.86 -20.07
C GLU A 90 28.45 11.28 -18.69
N LYS A 91 29.38 11.33 -17.73
CA LYS A 91 29.12 10.93 -16.34
C LYS A 91 28.03 11.80 -15.71
N LEU A 92 28.09 13.12 -15.86
CA LEU A 92 27.12 14.05 -15.28
C LEU A 92 25.73 13.89 -15.90
N ASP A 93 25.64 13.70 -17.22
CA ASP A 93 24.39 13.43 -17.93
C ASP A 93 23.75 12.12 -17.45
N ASN A 94 24.55 11.07 -17.24
CA ASN A 94 24.09 9.80 -16.67
C ASN A 94 23.62 9.94 -15.21
N ASP A 95 24.36 10.69 -14.38
CA ASP A 95 23.98 10.97 -12.99
C ASP A 95 22.66 11.76 -12.93
N MET A 96 22.47 12.73 -13.82
CA MET A 96 21.23 13.52 -13.90
C MET A 96 20.03 12.66 -14.34
N ARG A 97 20.20 11.78 -15.34
CA ARG A 97 19.14 10.84 -15.74
C ARG A 97 18.75 9.91 -14.59
N ASN A 98 19.74 9.33 -13.90
CA ASN A 98 19.51 8.49 -12.73
C ASN A 98 18.78 9.25 -11.61
N PHE A 99 19.12 10.52 -11.39
CA PHE A 99 18.47 11.37 -10.39
C PHE A 99 16.99 11.64 -10.73
N ILE A 100 16.69 12.01 -11.98
CA ILE A 100 15.30 12.22 -12.44
C ILE A 100 14.50 10.93 -12.24
N GLU A 101 15.07 9.81 -12.68
CA GLU A 101 14.44 8.50 -12.60
C GLU A 101 14.13 8.03 -11.17
N LEU A 102 15.03 8.29 -10.22
CA LEU A 102 14.82 8.01 -8.79
C LEU A 102 13.80 8.96 -8.17
N THR A 103 13.79 10.22 -8.59
CA THR A 103 12.83 11.23 -8.11
C THR A 103 11.41 10.83 -8.52
N THR A 104 11.22 10.46 -9.79
CA THR A 104 9.91 9.99 -10.28
C THR A 104 9.46 8.70 -9.60
N GLU A 105 10.37 7.73 -9.39
CA GLU A 105 10.08 6.50 -8.64
C GLU A 105 9.60 6.78 -7.21
N TYR A 106 10.12 7.83 -6.58
CA TYR A 106 9.67 8.25 -5.26
C TYR A 106 8.34 9.01 -5.32
N GLU A 107 8.18 9.95 -6.25
CA GLU A 107 6.99 10.80 -6.38
C GLU A 107 5.72 9.99 -6.64
N THR A 108 5.74 9.02 -7.56
CA THR A 108 4.53 8.27 -7.94
C THR A 108 3.87 7.52 -6.76
N PRO A 109 4.58 6.72 -5.93
CA PRO A 109 4.00 6.15 -4.71
C PRO A 109 3.50 7.19 -3.70
N ASN A 110 4.12 8.38 -3.63
CA ASN A 110 3.65 9.44 -2.73
C ASN A 110 2.38 10.12 -3.22
N GLU A 111 2.28 10.40 -4.51
CA GLU A 111 1.08 10.98 -5.13
C GLU A 111 -0.10 10.02 -4.96
N LYS A 112 0.11 8.73 -5.24
CA LYS A 112 -0.87 7.67 -4.97
C LYS A 112 -1.30 7.68 -3.50
N ARG A 113 -0.36 7.75 -2.56
CA ARG A 113 -0.69 7.83 -1.12
C ARG A 113 -1.52 9.07 -0.80
N ALA A 114 -1.12 10.23 -1.30
CA ALA A 114 -1.80 11.50 -1.04
C ALA A 114 -3.24 11.50 -1.59
N PHE A 115 -3.44 10.93 -2.78
CA PHE A 115 -4.76 10.70 -3.36
C PHE A 115 -5.65 9.84 -2.44
N ILE A 116 -5.11 8.70 -1.99
CA ILE A 116 -5.82 7.77 -1.09
C ILE A 116 -6.13 8.43 0.27
N GLU A 117 -5.17 9.17 0.84
CA GLU A 117 -5.35 9.93 2.09
C GLU A 117 -6.44 10.99 1.96
N ASN A 118 -6.53 11.66 0.80
CA ASN A 118 -7.59 12.64 0.54
C ASN A 118 -8.97 11.97 0.46
N ASN A 119 -9.09 10.83 -0.23
CA ASN A 119 -10.35 10.09 -0.29
C ASN A 119 -10.83 9.67 1.11
N LEU A 120 -9.92 9.18 1.97
CA LEU A 120 -10.23 8.87 3.37
C LEU A 120 -10.67 10.09 4.18
N LYS A 121 -10.06 11.24 3.91
CA LYS A 121 -10.42 12.51 4.56
C LYS A 121 -11.83 12.95 4.17
N GLU A 122 -12.21 12.85 2.90
CA GLU A 122 -13.56 13.19 2.43
C GLU A 122 -14.64 12.36 3.13
N VAL A 123 -14.40 11.06 3.35
CA VAL A 123 -15.33 10.19 4.09
C VAL A 123 -15.54 10.70 5.53
N ARG A 124 -14.45 11.09 6.21
CA ARG A 124 -14.49 11.58 7.60
C ARG A 124 -15.11 12.97 7.73
N GLU A 125 -15.04 13.77 6.67
CA GLU A 125 -15.64 15.11 6.63
C GLU A 125 -17.15 15.08 6.41
N THR A 126 -17.72 13.91 6.04
CA THR A 126 -19.18 13.73 5.93
C THR A 126 -19.76 13.36 7.30
N PRO A 127 -20.44 14.28 8.02
CA PRO A 127 -20.74 14.10 9.45
C PRO A 127 -21.59 12.87 9.75
N GLU A 128 -22.65 12.63 8.97
CA GLU A 128 -23.59 11.52 9.22
C GLU A 128 -22.95 10.15 8.97
N ILE A 129 -22.08 10.07 7.95
CA ILE A 129 -21.29 8.86 7.67
C ILE A 129 -20.25 8.66 8.77
N ASN A 130 -19.51 9.73 9.12
CA ASN A 130 -18.45 9.66 10.11
C ASN A 130 -18.96 9.30 11.51
N GLU A 131 -20.14 9.76 11.91
CA GLU A 131 -20.81 9.34 13.15
C GLU A 131 -20.98 7.82 13.16
N SER A 132 -21.60 7.26 12.11
CA SER A 132 -21.86 5.83 12.00
C SER A 132 -20.56 5.00 11.96
N LEU A 133 -19.54 5.46 11.22
CA LEU A 133 -18.24 4.80 11.15
C LEU A 133 -17.48 4.85 12.48
N SER A 134 -17.59 5.96 13.23
CA SER A 134 -16.95 6.10 14.54
C SER A 134 -17.54 5.11 15.54
N ILE A 135 -18.87 4.92 15.53
CA ILE A 135 -19.54 3.93 16.39
C ILE A 135 -19.09 2.51 16.03
N LEU A 136 -19.04 2.15 14.74
CA LEU A 136 -18.54 0.84 14.31
C LEU A 136 -17.08 0.60 14.70
N LYS A 137 -16.26 1.65 14.70
CA LYS A 137 -14.88 1.57 15.19
C LYS A 137 -14.81 1.33 16.70
N GLU A 138 -15.62 2.04 17.49
CA GLU A 138 -15.72 1.80 18.94
C GLU A 138 -16.22 0.37 19.24
N GLN A 139 -17.15 -0.17 18.45
CA GLN A 139 -17.58 -1.56 18.55
C GLN A 139 -16.44 -2.55 18.27
N ASP A 140 -15.67 -2.34 17.21
CA ASP A 140 -14.48 -3.17 16.90
C ASP A 140 -13.44 -3.14 18.03
N GLU A 141 -13.23 -1.97 18.66
CA GLU A 141 -12.29 -1.79 19.76
C GLU A 141 -12.78 -2.50 21.03
N LEU A 142 -14.05 -2.34 21.38
CA LEU A 142 -14.68 -3.01 22.52
C LEU A 142 -14.70 -4.54 22.33
N GLN A 143 -14.98 -5.02 21.11
CA GLN A 143 -14.95 -6.46 20.83
C GLN A 143 -13.54 -7.03 21.04
N LYS A 144 -12.49 -6.33 20.60
CA LYS A 144 -11.11 -6.73 20.89
C LYS A 144 -10.80 -6.74 22.39
N GLU A 145 -11.31 -5.76 23.13
CA GLU A 145 -11.14 -5.71 24.59
C GLU A 145 -11.83 -6.89 25.29
N ILE A 146 -13.03 -7.26 24.83
CA ILE A 146 -13.76 -8.45 25.30
C ILE A 146 -12.95 -9.72 25.00
N ASP A 147 -12.45 -9.88 23.77
CA ASP A 147 -11.70 -11.07 23.38
C ASP A 147 -10.40 -11.20 24.19
N ASN A 148 -9.63 -10.11 24.33
CA ASN A 148 -8.42 -10.08 25.16
C ASN A 148 -8.73 -10.38 26.63
N THR A 149 -9.84 -9.85 27.15
CA THR A 149 -10.28 -10.10 28.52
C THR A 149 -10.64 -11.57 28.72
N LYS A 150 -11.34 -12.19 27.77
CA LYS A 150 -11.65 -13.63 27.82
C LYS A 150 -10.38 -14.50 27.78
N GLU A 151 -9.39 -14.11 27.00
CA GLU A 151 -8.09 -14.79 26.99
C GLU A 151 -7.32 -14.65 28.32
N GLU A 152 -7.36 -13.47 28.93
CA GLU A 152 -6.77 -13.20 30.25
C GLU A 152 -7.47 -14.03 31.34
N MET A 153 -8.81 -14.04 31.34
CA MET A 153 -9.62 -14.85 32.25
C MET A 153 -9.29 -16.34 32.14
N ALA A 154 -9.18 -16.87 30.92
CA ALA A 154 -8.80 -18.26 30.69
C ALA A 154 -7.37 -18.58 31.16
N ARG A 155 -6.46 -17.59 31.10
CA ARG A 155 -5.11 -17.71 31.65
C ARG A 155 -5.12 -17.71 33.18
N GLU A 156 -5.86 -16.80 33.80
CA GLU A 156 -6.00 -16.72 35.26
C GLU A 156 -6.62 -17.98 35.86
N GLU A 157 -7.68 -18.53 35.22
CA GLU A 157 -8.29 -19.79 35.61
C GLU A 157 -7.27 -20.94 35.57
N LYS A 158 -6.47 -21.00 34.49
CA LYS A 158 -5.43 -22.01 34.34
C LYS A 158 -4.32 -21.85 35.40
N GLU A 159 -3.87 -20.63 35.67
CA GLU A 159 -2.86 -20.33 36.68
C GLU A 159 -3.35 -20.67 38.10
N LEU A 160 -4.61 -20.38 38.41
CA LEU A 160 -5.22 -20.73 39.70
C LEU A 160 -5.33 -22.25 39.87
N LYS A 161 -5.70 -22.96 38.81
CA LYS A 161 -5.74 -24.43 38.79
C LYS A 161 -4.34 -25.05 38.94
N GLU A 162 -3.33 -24.49 38.28
CA GLU A 162 -1.93 -24.92 38.45
C GLU A 162 -1.45 -24.71 39.91
N GLN A 163 -1.90 -23.66 40.60
CA GLN A 163 -1.59 -23.44 42.03
C GLN A 163 -2.23 -24.48 42.98
N LEU A 164 -3.39 -25.03 42.62
CA LEU A 164 -4.01 -26.15 43.34
C LEU A 164 -3.24 -27.46 43.10
N GLU A 165 -2.80 -27.69 41.86
CA GLU A 165 -2.09 -28.91 41.45
C GLU A 165 -0.62 -28.95 41.89
N ASN A 166 -0.01 -27.80 42.20
CA ASN A 166 1.40 -27.69 42.55
C ASN A 166 1.72 -28.07 44.00
N LYS A 167 2.06 -29.35 44.20
CA LYS A 167 2.39 -29.93 45.52
C LYS A 167 3.79 -29.59 46.05
N GLU A 168 4.69 -29.04 45.23
CA GLU A 168 6.10 -28.78 45.61
C GLU A 168 6.30 -27.45 46.35
N LYS A 169 5.40 -26.47 46.18
CA LYS A 169 5.46 -25.16 46.84
C LYS A 169 4.12 -24.82 47.49
N LYS A 170 3.87 -25.23 48.74
CA LYS A 170 2.68 -24.87 49.56
C LYS A 170 1.49 -24.39 48.70
N GLY A 171 0.94 -25.31 47.88
CA GLY A 171 -0.16 -24.99 46.98
C GLY A 171 -1.42 -24.59 47.75
N LEU A 172 -2.43 -24.11 47.04
CA LEU A 172 -3.73 -23.79 47.65
C LEU A 172 -4.38 -25.07 48.19
N SER A 173 -5.06 -24.97 49.33
CA SER A 173 -6.02 -26.00 49.72
C SER A 173 -7.25 -25.96 48.80
N GLN A 174 -8.05 -27.03 48.77
CA GLN A 174 -9.27 -27.07 47.96
C GLN A 174 -10.24 -25.95 48.36
N GLU A 175 -10.38 -25.67 49.66
CA GLU A 175 -11.27 -24.62 50.17
C GLU A 175 -10.77 -23.22 49.79
N GLU A 176 -9.46 -22.95 49.90
CA GLU A 176 -8.86 -21.69 49.44
C GLU A 176 -8.92 -21.52 47.90
N TYR A 177 -8.85 -22.61 47.15
CA TYR A 177 -9.04 -22.60 45.70
C TYR A 177 -10.49 -22.28 45.35
N ASP A 178 -11.45 -22.96 45.97
CA ASP A 178 -12.88 -22.79 45.69
C ASP A 178 -13.34 -21.35 46.02
N GLU A 179 -12.85 -20.78 47.13
CA GLU A 179 -13.10 -19.36 47.49
C GLU A 179 -12.52 -18.39 46.46
N LYS A 180 -11.24 -18.56 46.09
CA LYS A 180 -10.57 -17.68 45.12
C LYS A 180 -11.16 -17.81 43.72
N PHE A 181 -11.55 -19.02 43.32
CA PHE A 181 -12.18 -19.26 42.03
C PHE A 181 -13.55 -18.60 41.97
N ALA A 182 -14.37 -18.71 43.03
CA ALA A 182 -15.68 -18.06 43.08
C ALA A 182 -15.59 -16.52 43.08
N GLU A 183 -14.59 -15.94 43.77
CA GLU A 183 -14.33 -14.49 43.72
C GLU A 183 -13.88 -14.05 42.31
N MET A 184 -12.93 -14.78 41.71
CA MET A 184 -12.47 -14.55 40.34
C MET A 184 -13.60 -14.65 39.31
N GLU A 185 -14.41 -15.71 39.35
CA GLU A 185 -15.54 -15.92 38.44
C GLU A 185 -16.56 -14.78 38.54
N LYS A 186 -16.83 -14.32 39.77
CA LYS A 186 -17.75 -13.19 40.00
C LYS A 186 -17.21 -11.88 39.43
N ASP A 187 -15.92 -11.58 39.65
CA ASP A 187 -15.28 -10.39 39.11
C ASP A 187 -15.23 -10.44 37.58
N HIS A 188 -14.93 -11.62 37.02
CA HIS A 188 -14.95 -11.84 35.58
C HIS A 188 -16.35 -11.61 34.99
N ALA A 189 -17.38 -12.19 35.58
CA ALA A 189 -18.76 -12.03 35.14
C ALA A 189 -19.22 -10.57 35.20
N GLN A 190 -18.85 -9.84 36.26
CA GLN A 190 -19.15 -8.41 36.38
C GLN A 190 -18.46 -7.59 35.29
N LYS A 191 -17.17 -7.84 35.02
CA LYS A 191 -16.40 -7.15 33.97
C LYS A 191 -16.99 -7.41 32.58
N LEU A 192 -17.34 -8.65 32.27
CA LEU A 192 -17.96 -9.01 30.99
C LEU A 192 -19.33 -8.33 30.83
N LYS A 193 -20.15 -8.34 31.88
CA LYS A 193 -21.46 -7.68 31.86
C LYS A 193 -21.37 -6.19 31.57
N GLU A 194 -20.42 -5.48 32.19
CA GLU A 194 -20.20 -4.06 31.92
C GLU A 194 -19.76 -3.80 30.46
N MET A 195 -19.01 -4.71 29.86
CA MET A 195 -18.64 -4.64 28.45
C MET A 195 -19.82 -4.95 27.52
N GLU A 196 -20.67 -5.93 27.88
CA GLU A 196 -21.90 -6.26 27.15
C GLU A 196 -22.89 -5.08 27.16
N GLU A 197 -23.12 -4.46 28.31
CA GLU A 197 -23.97 -3.25 28.43
C GLU A 197 -23.44 -2.08 27.57
N LYS A 198 -22.11 -1.92 27.49
CA LYS A 198 -21.49 -0.94 26.58
C LYS A 198 -21.73 -1.31 25.11
N MET A 199 -21.62 -2.58 24.75
CA MET A 199 -21.85 -3.06 23.39
C MET A 199 -23.30 -2.81 22.96
N GLU A 200 -24.27 -3.17 23.80
CA GLU A 200 -25.70 -2.91 23.55
C GLU A 200 -25.98 -1.41 23.35
N LYS A 201 -25.34 -0.55 24.14
CA LYS A 201 -25.47 0.91 23.97
C LYS A 201 -24.88 1.40 22.64
N LEU A 202 -23.74 0.84 22.22
CA LEU A 202 -23.14 1.16 20.91
C LEU A 202 -24.03 0.67 19.77
N GLU A 203 -24.65 -0.50 19.88
CA GLU A 203 -25.63 -0.99 18.90
C GLU A 203 -26.83 -0.05 18.79
N GLN A 204 -27.40 0.39 19.91
CA GLN A 204 -28.49 1.37 19.90
C GLN A 204 -28.06 2.71 19.27
N ASN A 205 -26.86 3.19 19.59
CA ASN A 205 -26.33 4.42 18.99
C ASN A 205 -26.15 4.27 17.47
N PHE A 206 -25.68 3.11 17.01
CA PHE A 206 -25.56 2.82 15.59
C PHE A 206 -26.91 2.81 14.90
N GLU A 207 -27.93 2.17 15.49
CA GLU A 207 -29.27 2.16 14.91
C GLU A 207 -29.87 3.57 14.81
N ASN A 208 -29.59 4.45 15.79
CA ASN A 208 -29.97 5.86 15.75
C ASN A 208 -29.20 6.66 14.69
N SER A 209 -27.90 6.40 14.51
CA SER A 209 -27.10 7.10 13.49
C SER A 209 -27.55 6.73 12.07
N ILE A 210 -28.01 5.50 11.86
CA ILE A 210 -28.63 5.07 10.61
C ILE A 210 -29.94 5.81 10.35
N GLU A 211 -30.76 6.04 11.37
CA GLU A 211 -31.99 6.83 11.23
C GLU A 211 -31.68 8.29 10.83
N ASN A 212 -30.68 8.91 11.46
CA ASN A 212 -30.20 10.24 11.07
C ASN A 212 -29.74 10.26 9.61
N LEU A 213 -29.01 9.21 9.19
CA LEU A 213 -28.48 9.10 7.85
C LEU A 213 -29.59 8.91 6.80
N LEU A 214 -30.60 8.09 7.07
CA LEU A 214 -31.76 7.90 6.19
C LEU A 214 -32.56 9.19 6.00
N ASN A 215 -32.62 10.04 7.02
CA ASN A 215 -33.28 11.33 6.99
C ASN A 215 -32.43 12.45 6.36
N SER A 216 -31.16 12.16 6.05
CA SER A 216 -30.21 13.10 5.46
C SER A 216 -30.23 13.07 3.93
N LYS A 217 -29.55 14.05 3.30
CA LYS A 217 -29.26 14.03 1.86
C LYS A 217 -28.03 13.16 1.50
N SER A 218 -27.43 12.49 2.50
CA SER A 218 -26.12 11.85 2.41
C SER A 218 -26.15 10.41 1.89
N LEU A 219 -27.31 9.88 1.48
CA LEU A 219 -27.40 8.52 0.89
C LEU A 219 -26.54 8.38 -0.38
N SER A 220 -26.51 9.40 -1.23
CA SER A 220 -25.62 9.45 -2.40
C SER A 220 -24.13 9.55 -2.01
N ALA A 221 -23.84 10.20 -0.87
CA ALA A 221 -22.48 10.33 -0.36
C ALA A 221 -21.92 8.98 0.12
N ILE A 222 -22.75 8.04 0.57
CA ILE A 222 -22.33 6.67 0.89
C ILE A 222 -21.82 5.96 -0.36
N LEU A 223 -22.59 5.99 -1.45
CA LEU A 223 -22.19 5.34 -2.71
C LEU A 223 -20.91 5.95 -3.26
N LYS A 224 -20.80 7.29 -3.27
CA LYS A 224 -19.56 7.98 -3.63
C LYS A 224 -18.39 7.53 -2.75
N SER A 225 -18.59 7.46 -1.43
CA SER A 225 -17.54 7.05 -0.48
C SER A 225 -17.09 5.61 -0.71
N LEU A 226 -18.03 4.69 -0.94
CA LEU A 226 -17.74 3.29 -1.26
C LEU A 226 -16.93 3.18 -2.55
N TYR A 227 -17.32 3.91 -3.58
CA TYR A 227 -16.62 3.95 -4.86
C TYR A 227 -15.20 4.49 -4.74
N GLU A 228 -14.99 5.58 -4.01
CA GLU A 228 -13.65 6.15 -3.78
C GLU A 228 -12.77 5.25 -2.90
N MET A 229 -13.36 4.51 -1.95
CA MET A 229 -12.64 3.50 -1.19
C MET A 229 -12.30 2.27 -2.03
N ASP A 230 -13.17 1.85 -2.96
CA ASP A 230 -12.87 0.78 -3.93
C ASP A 230 -11.69 1.15 -4.82
N LYS A 231 -11.69 2.36 -5.38
CA LYS A 231 -10.55 2.89 -6.14
C LYS A 231 -9.27 2.90 -5.32
N SER A 232 -9.37 3.36 -4.07
CA SER A 232 -8.24 3.42 -3.16
C SER A 232 -7.67 2.02 -2.88
N LEU A 233 -8.53 1.04 -2.61
CA LEU A 233 -8.13 -0.35 -2.40
C LEU A 233 -7.54 -0.99 -3.66
N HIS A 234 -8.15 -0.76 -4.82
CA HIS A 234 -7.61 -1.24 -6.09
C HIS A 234 -6.19 -0.72 -6.31
N LEU A 235 -5.98 0.59 -6.08
CA LEU A 235 -4.67 1.19 -6.14
C LEU A 235 -3.72 0.50 -5.15
N ILE A 236 -4.10 0.29 -3.90
CA ILE A 236 -3.28 -0.38 -2.87
C ILE A 236 -2.91 -1.80 -3.29
N LEU A 237 -3.91 -2.61 -3.66
CA LEU A 237 -3.79 -4.04 -3.93
C LEU A 237 -3.19 -4.35 -5.32
N LYS A 238 -3.17 -3.36 -6.22
CA LYS A 238 -2.70 -3.50 -7.60
C LYS A 238 -3.39 -4.65 -8.34
N GLU A 239 -4.69 -4.78 -8.13
CA GLU A 239 -5.47 -5.81 -8.83
C GLU A 239 -5.36 -5.56 -10.34
N LYS A 240 -5.32 -6.64 -11.13
CA LYS A 240 -5.19 -6.51 -12.60
C LYS A 240 -6.53 -6.21 -13.27
N GLU A 241 -7.63 -6.47 -12.58
CA GLU A 241 -8.99 -6.25 -13.06
C GLU A 241 -9.63 -5.15 -12.22
N ASN A 242 -10.28 -4.22 -12.91
CA ASN A 242 -11.06 -3.14 -12.32
C ASN A 242 -12.53 -3.50 -12.34
N ASN A 243 -13.12 -3.74 -11.16
CA ASN A 243 -14.55 -4.03 -11.04
C ASN A 243 -15.32 -2.98 -10.22
N PHE A 244 -14.70 -1.83 -9.96
CA PHE A 244 -15.30 -0.79 -9.10
C PHE A 244 -16.54 -0.15 -9.73
N ASP A 245 -16.58 0.02 -11.05
CA ASP A 245 -17.73 0.62 -11.76
C ASP A 245 -18.95 -0.31 -11.73
N GLU A 246 -18.74 -1.60 -12.04
CA GLU A 246 -19.81 -2.61 -11.98
C GLU A 246 -20.28 -2.83 -10.54
N LEU A 247 -19.37 -2.83 -9.56
CA LEU A 247 -19.73 -2.93 -8.16
C LEU A 247 -20.56 -1.72 -7.71
N ASN A 248 -20.21 -0.51 -8.15
CA ASN A 248 -21.01 0.68 -7.87
C ASN A 248 -22.39 0.62 -8.54
N ARG A 249 -22.48 0.17 -9.79
CA ARG A 249 -23.74 -0.05 -10.52
C ARG A 249 -24.65 -1.02 -9.75
N GLN A 250 -24.11 -2.14 -9.27
CA GLN A 250 -24.87 -3.10 -8.46
C GLN A 250 -25.37 -2.51 -7.15
N ARG A 251 -24.59 -1.64 -6.49
CA ARG A 251 -25.04 -0.94 -5.27
C ARG A 251 -26.14 0.06 -5.57
N GLU A 252 -26.05 0.80 -6.66
CA GLU A 252 -27.10 1.72 -7.12
C GLU A 252 -28.41 0.97 -7.40
N GLU A 253 -28.34 -0.14 -8.14
CA GLU A 253 -29.49 -1.01 -8.40
C GLU A 253 -30.09 -1.57 -7.09
N LYS A 254 -29.24 -2.04 -6.17
CA LYS A 254 -29.66 -2.56 -4.87
C LYS A 254 -30.38 -1.48 -4.04
N LEU A 255 -29.85 -0.24 -4.02
CA LEU A 255 -30.47 0.87 -3.30
C LEU A 255 -31.81 1.28 -3.93
N ASN A 256 -31.86 1.38 -5.27
CA ASN A 256 -33.08 1.73 -6.00
C ASN A 256 -34.20 0.72 -5.74
N LEU A 257 -33.87 -0.58 -5.78
CA LEU A 257 -34.82 -1.63 -5.44
C LEU A 257 -35.27 -1.53 -3.98
N ALA A 258 -34.35 -1.31 -3.05
CA ALA A 258 -34.66 -1.20 -1.63
C ALA A 258 -35.60 -0.02 -1.30
N MET A 259 -35.46 1.10 -2.01
CA MET A 259 -36.37 2.25 -1.91
C MET A 259 -37.79 1.92 -2.39
N GLN A 260 -37.93 1.03 -3.37
CA GLN A 260 -39.24 0.57 -3.86
C GLN A 260 -39.89 -0.48 -2.95
N THR A 261 -39.08 -1.22 -2.18
CA THR A 261 -39.56 -2.35 -1.35
C THR A 261 -39.54 -2.06 0.15
N GLU A 262 -39.42 -0.79 0.58
CA GLU A 262 -39.32 -0.38 1.99
C GLU A 262 -38.15 -1.05 2.77
N LYS A 263 -37.09 -1.46 2.07
CA LYS A 263 -35.88 -2.10 2.64
C LYS A 263 -34.65 -1.20 2.68
N THR A 264 -34.82 0.10 2.44
CA THR A 264 -33.72 1.09 2.37
C THR A 264 -32.83 1.04 3.61
N ARG A 265 -33.42 0.87 4.79
CA ARG A 265 -32.69 0.79 6.07
C ARG A 265 -31.68 -0.34 6.10
N GLU A 266 -32.09 -1.56 5.75
CA GLU A 266 -31.21 -2.73 5.74
C GLU A 266 -30.05 -2.55 4.77
N VAL A 267 -30.33 -2.03 3.56
CA VAL A 267 -29.30 -1.79 2.55
C VAL A 267 -28.32 -0.69 2.96
N VAL A 268 -28.80 0.36 3.63
CA VAL A 268 -27.92 1.42 4.15
C VAL A 268 -27.02 0.90 5.27
N ILE A 269 -27.54 0.04 6.16
CA ILE A 269 -26.74 -0.64 7.18
C ILE A 269 -25.63 -1.48 6.52
N ASP A 270 -25.97 -2.28 5.50
CA ASP A 270 -25.00 -3.08 4.75
C ASP A 270 -23.91 -2.19 4.15
N PHE A 271 -24.28 -1.08 3.52
CA PHE A 271 -23.35 -0.15 2.88
C PHE A 271 -22.43 0.55 3.88
N ILE A 272 -22.93 0.96 5.04
CA ILE A 272 -22.10 1.56 6.09
C ILE A 272 -21.12 0.53 6.67
N LYS A 273 -21.56 -0.71 6.90
CA LYS A 273 -20.67 -1.79 7.33
C LYS A 273 -19.62 -2.11 6.26
N GLU A 274 -20.01 -2.15 5.00
CA GLU A 274 -19.09 -2.31 3.88
C GLU A 274 -18.07 -1.17 3.83
N LEU A 275 -18.53 0.08 3.93
CA LEU A 275 -17.68 1.27 3.93
C LEU A 275 -16.69 1.24 5.09
N HIS A 276 -17.11 0.80 6.27
CA HIS A 276 -16.25 0.60 7.43
C HIS A 276 -15.13 -0.39 7.16
N GLN A 277 -15.45 -1.56 6.58
CA GLN A 277 -14.42 -2.55 6.24
C GLN A 277 -13.45 -2.03 5.18
N LYS A 278 -13.94 -1.32 4.16
CA LYS A 278 -13.07 -0.72 3.15
C LYS A 278 -12.18 0.36 3.72
N THR A 279 -12.73 1.25 4.55
CA THR A 279 -11.99 2.31 5.26
C THR A 279 -10.84 1.69 6.06
N LYS A 280 -11.09 0.61 6.82
CA LYS A 280 -10.04 -0.14 7.53
C LYS A 280 -8.98 -0.73 6.60
N GLY A 281 -9.40 -1.32 5.48
CA GLY A 281 -8.48 -1.84 4.47
C GLY A 281 -7.57 -0.76 3.89
N VAL A 282 -8.14 0.42 3.58
CA VAL A 282 -7.39 1.56 3.07
C VAL A 282 -6.44 2.12 4.12
N GLU A 283 -6.87 2.28 5.37
CA GLU A 283 -6.02 2.72 6.48
C GLU A 283 -4.81 1.79 6.70
N ASN A 284 -5.04 0.48 6.64
CA ASN A 284 -3.97 -0.52 6.72
C ASN A 284 -3.01 -0.39 5.52
N GLY A 285 -3.53 -0.21 4.31
CA GLY A 285 -2.72 0.01 3.11
C GLY A 285 -1.86 1.27 3.18
N ILE A 286 -2.41 2.40 3.69
CA ILE A 286 -1.62 3.61 3.96
C ILE A 286 -0.51 3.33 4.96
N SER A 287 -0.78 2.56 6.02
CA SER A 287 0.23 2.18 7.01
C SER A 287 1.38 1.41 6.37
N GLU A 288 1.09 0.47 5.48
CA GLU A 288 2.10 -0.26 4.70
C GLU A 288 2.89 0.66 3.77
N MET A 289 2.21 1.51 2.99
CA MET A 289 2.88 2.50 2.13
C MET A 289 3.78 3.45 2.92
N ASN A 290 3.41 3.82 4.14
CA ASN A 290 4.24 4.66 5.02
C ASN A 290 5.47 3.90 5.53
N LYS A 291 5.34 2.60 5.85
CA LYS A 291 6.50 1.75 6.19
C LYS A 291 7.47 1.67 5.02
N GLU A 292 6.96 1.41 3.82
CA GLU A 292 7.78 1.35 2.60
C GLU A 292 8.48 2.68 2.33
N ARG A 293 7.77 3.81 2.45
CA ARG A 293 8.38 5.14 2.32
C ARG A 293 9.53 5.35 3.33
N ASN A 294 9.35 4.92 4.57
CA ASN A 294 10.40 5.03 5.59
C ASN A 294 11.61 4.14 5.24
N PHE A 295 11.38 2.94 4.72
CA PHE A 295 12.45 2.08 4.21
C PHE A 295 13.21 2.71 3.04
N TYR A 296 12.50 3.38 2.11
CA TYR A 296 13.14 4.11 1.03
C TYR A 296 14.10 5.17 1.58
N TYR A 297 13.67 5.99 2.54
CA TYR A 297 14.50 7.04 3.13
C TYR A 297 15.71 6.50 3.89
N GLU A 298 15.54 5.43 4.67
CA GLU A 298 16.66 4.82 5.39
C GLU A 298 17.64 4.17 4.41
N LEU A 299 17.17 3.49 3.36
CA LEU A 299 18.03 3.01 2.28
C LEU A 299 18.80 4.16 1.63
N ASP A 300 18.14 5.29 1.36
CA ASP A 300 18.80 6.45 0.77
C ASP A 300 19.91 7.01 1.65
N LYS A 301 19.64 7.15 2.94
CA LYS A 301 20.62 7.56 3.93
C LYS A 301 21.80 6.59 4.04
N LEU A 302 21.54 5.29 4.09
CA LEU A 302 22.57 4.24 4.19
C LEU A 302 23.44 4.15 2.94
N THR A 303 22.86 4.44 1.77
CA THR A 303 23.54 4.32 0.47
C THR A 303 24.15 5.63 -0.04
N LYS A 304 24.11 6.71 0.75
CA LYS A 304 24.58 8.05 0.35
C LYS A 304 26.06 8.11 -0.01
N ASN A 305 26.91 7.29 0.62
CA ASN A 305 28.37 7.27 0.39
C ASN A 305 28.88 5.83 0.22
N PRO A 306 28.53 5.15 -0.88
CA PRO A 306 28.74 3.71 -1.02
C PRO A 306 30.23 3.32 -1.06
N GLU A 307 31.10 4.23 -1.50
CA GLU A 307 32.55 4.00 -1.58
C GLU A 307 33.25 3.95 -0.21
N LYS A 308 32.64 4.57 0.81
CA LYS A 308 33.19 4.63 2.16
C LYS A 308 32.69 3.50 3.05
N MET A 309 31.76 2.68 2.57
CA MET A 309 31.18 1.61 3.35
C MET A 309 32.19 0.50 3.63
N ASP A 310 32.31 0.11 4.90
CA ASP A 310 33.10 -1.06 5.30
C ASP A 310 32.30 -2.37 5.16
N LEU A 311 32.94 -3.52 5.45
CA LEU A 311 32.30 -4.83 5.35
C LEU A 311 31.14 -4.99 6.35
N LYS A 312 31.24 -4.39 7.54
CA LYS A 312 30.22 -4.48 8.58
C LYS A 312 29.00 -3.64 8.22
N GLU A 313 29.21 -2.45 7.67
CA GLU A 313 28.16 -1.59 7.12
C GLU A 313 27.48 -2.24 5.91
N THR A 314 28.25 -2.91 5.06
CA THR A 314 27.73 -3.68 3.92
C THR A 314 26.87 -4.86 4.38
N GLN A 315 27.29 -5.59 5.43
CA GLN A 315 26.48 -6.65 6.05
C GLN A 315 25.18 -6.12 6.65
N LYS A 316 25.23 -5.00 7.37
CA LYS A 316 24.02 -4.34 7.89
C LYS A 316 23.06 -3.94 6.77
N LEU A 317 23.57 -3.41 5.66
CA LEU A 317 22.74 -3.06 4.50
C LEU A 317 22.09 -4.30 3.87
N GLN A 318 22.81 -5.43 3.85
CA GLN A 318 22.28 -6.72 3.40
C GLN A 318 21.21 -7.30 4.35
N GLU A 319 21.42 -7.21 5.66
CA GLU A 319 20.40 -7.59 6.65
C GLU A 319 19.17 -6.70 6.52
N TYR A 320 19.37 -5.41 6.29
CA TYR A 320 18.29 -4.45 6.16
C TYR A 320 17.45 -4.66 4.89
N ILE A 321 18.06 -4.92 3.73
CA ILE A 321 17.28 -5.24 2.51
C ILE A 321 16.50 -6.56 2.69
N ASN A 322 17.07 -7.55 3.38
CA ASN A 322 16.37 -8.80 3.69
C ASN A 322 15.20 -8.59 4.67
N TYR A 323 15.36 -7.67 5.62
CA TYR A 323 14.29 -7.25 6.52
C TYR A 323 13.16 -6.55 5.76
N ILE A 324 13.48 -5.66 4.81
CA ILE A 324 12.51 -5.00 3.93
C ILE A 324 11.73 -6.05 3.10
N ASP A 325 12.42 -7.04 2.52
CA ASP A 325 11.78 -8.11 1.74
C ASP A 325 10.76 -8.91 2.59
N LYS A 326 11.03 -9.07 3.88
CA LYS A 326 10.15 -9.79 4.82
C LYS A 326 8.97 -8.92 5.28
N GLU A 327 9.21 -7.67 5.65
CA GLU A 327 8.20 -6.80 6.26
C GLU A 327 7.32 -6.08 5.23
N THR A 328 7.84 -5.81 4.03
CA THR A 328 7.14 -5.12 2.94
C THR A 328 7.47 -5.76 1.59
N PRO A 329 6.81 -6.88 1.23
CA PRO A 329 7.10 -7.60 -0.01
C PRO A 329 6.92 -6.76 -1.28
N ASN A 330 6.03 -5.77 -1.25
CA ASN A 330 5.73 -4.89 -2.38
C ASN A 330 6.78 -3.80 -2.60
N PHE A 331 7.72 -3.59 -1.66
CA PHE A 331 8.75 -2.57 -1.75
C PHE A 331 9.58 -2.67 -3.04
N LYS A 332 9.95 -3.90 -3.44
CA LYS A 332 10.72 -4.15 -4.67
C LYS A 332 9.96 -3.74 -5.94
N GLU A 333 8.64 -3.82 -5.90
CA GLU A 333 7.79 -3.47 -7.04
C GLU A 333 7.47 -1.97 -7.06
N ASN A 334 7.29 -1.35 -5.87
CA ASN A 334 7.04 0.08 -5.73
C ASN A 334 8.30 0.93 -5.91
N TYR A 335 9.48 0.41 -5.53
CA TYR A 335 10.78 1.10 -5.60
C TYR A 335 11.87 0.23 -6.27
N PRO A 336 11.66 -0.27 -7.50
CA PRO A 336 12.55 -1.22 -8.17
C PRO A 336 13.98 -0.70 -8.41
N LYS A 337 14.17 0.59 -8.73
CA LYS A 337 15.48 1.20 -8.98
C LYS A 337 16.24 1.35 -7.68
N LYS A 338 15.64 1.91 -6.62
CA LYS A 338 16.28 1.98 -5.30
C LYS A 338 16.69 0.60 -4.78
N TYR A 339 15.82 -0.39 -4.96
CA TYR A 339 16.10 -1.78 -4.59
C TYR A 339 17.29 -2.36 -5.37
N LYS A 340 17.31 -2.21 -6.71
CA LYS A 340 18.41 -2.64 -7.58
C LYS A 340 19.72 -1.91 -7.26
N GLN A 341 19.69 -0.60 -7.04
CA GLN A 341 20.85 0.22 -6.69
C GLN A 341 21.48 -0.29 -5.38
N THR A 342 20.66 -0.52 -4.36
CA THR A 342 21.11 -1.06 -3.07
C THR A 342 21.79 -2.42 -3.25
N LYS A 343 21.19 -3.34 -4.01
CA LYS A 343 21.82 -4.64 -4.31
C LYS A 343 23.16 -4.50 -5.03
N LYS A 344 23.25 -3.64 -6.04
CA LYS A 344 24.50 -3.37 -6.76
C LYS A 344 25.59 -2.84 -5.82
N ILE A 345 25.26 -1.94 -4.89
CA ILE A 345 26.21 -1.42 -3.90
C ILE A 345 26.75 -2.56 -3.03
N ILE A 346 25.87 -3.42 -2.52
CA ILE A 346 26.27 -4.58 -1.71
C ILE A 346 27.21 -5.50 -2.49
N GLU A 347 26.83 -5.89 -3.71
CA GLU A 347 27.64 -6.76 -4.57
C GLU A 347 29.01 -6.17 -4.86
N ASN A 348 29.08 -4.89 -5.21
CA ASN A 348 30.33 -4.20 -5.52
C ASN A 348 31.27 -4.10 -4.32
N ASN A 349 30.75 -3.83 -3.13
CA ASN A 349 31.56 -3.74 -1.91
C ASN A 349 32.06 -5.10 -1.43
N ILE A 350 31.24 -6.16 -1.60
CA ILE A 350 31.68 -7.54 -1.35
C ILE A 350 32.81 -7.93 -2.30
N LYS A 351 32.66 -7.69 -3.62
CA LYS A 351 33.70 -7.96 -4.63
C LYS A 351 35.01 -7.22 -4.31
N LYS A 352 34.94 -5.91 -4.06
CA LYS A 352 36.12 -5.09 -3.66
C LYS A 352 36.85 -5.67 -2.44
N THR A 353 36.10 -6.18 -1.46
CA THR A 353 36.69 -6.77 -0.24
C THR A 353 37.34 -8.12 -0.52
N MET A 354 36.72 -8.97 -1.36
CA MET A 354 37.31 -10.23 -1.78
C MET A 354 38.59 -10.04 -2.62
N ASP A 355 38.61 -9.08 -3.52
CA ASP A 355 39.79 -8.81 -4.35
C ASP A 355 40.96 -8.25 -3.52
N LYS A 356 40.67 -7.39 -2.52
CA LYS A 356 41.68 -6.96 -1.54
C LYS A 356 42.24 -8.13 -0.71
N ALA A 357 41.42 -9.13 -0.40
CA ALA A 357 41.88 -10.33 0.30
C ALA A 357 42.78 -11.20 -0.59
N LYS A 358 42.45 -11.37 -1.87
CA LYS A 358 43.27 -12.10 -2.86
C LYS A 358 44.63 -11.44 -3.12
N VAL A 359 44.69 -10.11 -3.19
CA VAL A 359 45.94 -9.35 -3.37
C VAL A 359 46.86 -9.48 -2.14
N LYS A 360 46.30 -9.51 -0.93
CA LYS A 360 47.09 -9.75 0.30
C LYS A 360 47.71 -11.15 0.33
N THR A 361 46.99 -12.18 -0.12
CA THR A 361 47.52 -13.55 -0.19
C THR A 361 48.60 -13.72 -1.28
N ALA A 362 48.49 -13.03 -2.41
CA ALA A 362 49.52 -13.04 -3.46
C ALA A 362 50.82 -12.34 -3.01
N ASN A 363 50.71 -11.19 -2.32
CA ASN A 363 51.86 -10.48 -1.77
C ASN A 363 52.52 -11.20 -0.58
N SER A 364 51.79 -12.04 0.16
CA SER A 364 52.38 -12.88 1.22
C SER A 364 53.12 -14.12 0.69
N GLN A 365 52.79 -14.59 -0.53
CA GLN A 365 53.50 -15.70 -1.18
C GLN A 365 54.73 -15.25 -1.97
N GLY A 366 54.84 -13.96 -2.32
CA GLY A 366 56.02 -13.37 -2.95
C GLY A 366 57.14 -12.92 -2.00
N MET A 367 56.91 -12.97 -0.68
CA MET A 367 57.92 -12.68 0.35
C MET A 367 58.22 -13.92 1.20
N SER A 368 58.64 -15.00 0.55
CA SER A 368 59.36 -16.10 1.17
C SER A 368 60.52 -16.48 0.25
N LEU A 369 61.63 -15.76 0.42
CA LEU A 369 62.98 -16.18 0.02
C LEU A 369 63.87 -16.17 1.26
#